data_AF-A0A8R1U4S6-F1
#
_entry.id   AF-A0A8R1U4S6-F1
#
_cell.length_a   1.000
_cell.length_b   1.000
_cell.length_c   1.000
_cell.angle_alpha   90.00
_cell.angle_beta   90.00
_cell.angle_gamma   90.00
#
_symmetry.space_group_name_H-M   'P 1'
#
loop_
_entity.id
_entity.type
_entity.pdbx_description
1 polymer ?
#
loop_
_entity_poly.entity_id
_entity_poly.type
_entity_poly.pdbx_seq_one_letter_code
_entity_poly.pdbx_strand_id
1 'polypeptide(L)'
;MDLNVIVYNKTRKLAGHSFKVAAPQAVTVAELKKLIEKTAGVPHALQCICYGSEQLEDSIRLEEIGVRSGYTIYSTPTLVEIPNLPNL
;
A
#
# COMPACT_ATOMS: atom_id res chain seq x y z
N MET A 1 1.95 -4.64 -15.31
CA MET A 1 3.23 -4.47 -14.62
C MET A 1 3.20 -5.25 -13.31
N ASP A 2 4.33 -5.80 -12.92
CA ASP A 2 4.49 -6.53 -11.66
C ASP A 2 5.12 -5.61 -10.63
N LEU A 3 4.38 -5.26 -9.59
CA LEU A 3 4.86 -4.38 -8.53
C LEU A 3 5.24 -5.20 -7.29
N ASN A 4 6.32 -4.79 -6.64
CA ASN A 4 6.65 -5.26 -5.31
C ASN A 4 5.99 -4.31 -4.30
N VAL A 5 4.99 -4.77 -3.57
CA VAL A 5 4.30 -3.96 -2.56
C VAL A 5 4.74 -4.44 -1.19
N ILE A 6 5.43 -3.56 -0.45
CA ILE A 6 5.72 -3.80 0.97
C ILE A 6 4.53 -3.31 1.76
N VAL A 7 3.80 -4.26 2.34
CA VAL A 7 2.65 -3.96 3.17
C VAL A 7 3.14 -3.87 4.61
N TYR A 8 3.17 -2.67 5.16
CA TYR A 8 3.37 -2.51 6.60
C TYR A 8 2.03 -2.76 7.31
N ASN A 9 2.03 -3.61 8.32
CA ASN A 9 0.91 -3.74 9.25
C ASN A 9 1.45 -3.67 10.68
N LYS A 10 0.88 -2.81 11.54
CA LYS A 10 1.35 -2.65 12.92
C LYS A 10 1.08 -3.86 13.82
N THR A 11 0.24 -4.84 13.42
CA THR A 11 -0.01 -6.09 14.17
C THR A 11 1.11 -7.13 14.05
N ARG A 12 2.33 -6.75 13.60
CA ARG A 12 3.52 -7.59 13.37
C ARG A 12 3.37 -8.73 12.35
N LYS A 13 2.16 -9.23 12.09
CA LYS A 13 1.92 -10.37 11.19
C LYS A 13 2.32 -10.12 9.74
N LEU A 14 2.27 -8.86 9.29
CA LEU A 14 2.65 -8.47 7.92
C LEU A 14 3.75 -7.39 7.89
N ALA A 15 4.29 -6.96 9.03
CA ALA A 15 5.30 -5.89 9.06
C ALA A 15 6.55 -6.27 8.24
N GLY A 16 6.78 -5.57 7.13
CA GLY A 16 7.91 -5.82 6.23
C GLY A 16 7.71 -6.94 5.22
N HIS A 17 6.52 -7.56 5.14
CA HIS A 17 6.24 -8.55 4.11
C HIS A 17 6.03 -7.90 2.75
N SER A 18 6.68 -8.47 1.73
CA SER A 18 6.57 -8.05 0.34
C SER A 18 5.58 -8.95 -0.40
N PHE A 19 4.66 -8.33 -1.12
CA PHE A 19 3.67 -8.99 -1.96
C PHE A 19 3.91 -8.60 -3.42
N LYS A 20 3.85 -9.59 -4.32
CA LYS A 20 3.84 -9.31 -5.75
C LYS A 20 2.42 -9.01 -6.18
N VAL A 21 2.19 -7.79 -6.65
CA VAL A 21 0.88 -7.32 -7.11
C VAL A 21 0.97 -7.05 -8.60
N ALA A 22 0.21 -7.80 -9.40
CA ALA A 22 0.05 -7.54 -10.82
C ALA A 22 -0.94 -6.39 -11.00
N ALA A 23 -0.47 -5.25 -11.50
CA ALA A 23 -1.28 -4.06 -11.71
C ALA A 23 -1.16 -3.57 -13.17
N PRO A 24 -2.23 -3.10 -13.81
CA PRO A 24 -2.14 -2.41 -15.11
C PRO A 24 -1.28 -1.14 -15.01
N GLN A 25 -0.68 -0.70 -16.12
CA GLN A 25 0.18 0.50 -16.10
C GLN A 25 -0.62 1.80 -15.90
N ALA A 26 -1.81 1.89 -16.48
CA ALA A 26 -2.70 3.06 -16.39
C ALA A 26 -3.62 3.05 -15.15
N VAL A 27 -3.28 2.27 -14.12
CA VAL A 27 -4.10 2.11 -12.91
C VAL A 27 -3.94 3.32 -11.99
N THR A 28 -5.03 3.69 -11.34
CA THR A 28 -5.01 4.71 -10.28
C THR A 28 -4.53 4.13 -8.94
N VAL A 29 -4.10 4.99 -8.02
CA VAL A 29 -3.77 4.59 -6.65
C VAL A 29 -4.97 3.94 -5.95
N ALA A 30 -6.19 4.45 -6.16
CA ALA A 30 -7.41 3.84 -5.61
C ALA A 30 -7.60 2.39 -6.05
N GLU A 31 -7.38 2.10 -7.33
CA GLU A 31 -7.47 0.74 -7.88
C GLU A 31 -6.31 -0.14 -7.40
N LEU A 32 -5.10 0.40 -7.27
CA LEU A 32 -3.97 -0.32 -6.68
C LEU A 32 -4.28 -0.77 -5.25
N LYS A 33 -4.89 0.08 -4.42
CA LYS A 33 -5.28 -0.30 -3.05
C LYS A 33 -6.25 -1.49 -3.03
N LYS A 34 -7.19 -1.56 -3.97
CA LYS A 34 -8.11 -2.70 -4.12
C LYS A 34 -7.37 -3.99 -4.52
N LEU A 35 -6.37 -3.88 -5.40
CA LEU A 35 -5.53 -5.03 -5.77
C LEU A 35 -4.69 -5.53 -4.58
N ILE A 36 -4.16 -4.62 -3.77
CA ILE A 36 -3.44 -4.95 -2.54
C ILE A 36 -4.37 -5.61 -1.53
N GLU A 37 -5.60 -5.12 -1.37
CA GLU A 37 -6.60 -5.75 -0.49
C GLU A 37 -6.86 -7.21 -0.91
N LYS A 38 -7.07 -7.44 -2.21
CA LYS A 38 -7.28 -8.80 -2.75
C LYS A 38 -6.09 -9.74 -2.50
N THR A 39 -4.87 -9.19 -2.47
CA THR A 39 -3.63 -9.97 -2.39
C THR A 39 -3.15 -10.19 -0.95
N ALA A 40 -3.17 -9.13 -0.14
CA ALA A 40 -2.62 -9.09 1.21
C ALA A 40 -3.71 -9.13 2.30
N GLY A 41 -4.99 -8.97 1.93
CA GLY A 41 -6.13 -8.97 2.86
C GLY A 41 -6.28 -7.69 3.67
N VAL A 42 -5.53 -6.63 3.36
CA VAL A 42 -5.59 -5.34 4.08
C VAL A 42 -6.66 -4.45 3.44
N PRO A 43 -7.68 -3.98 4.19
CA PRO A 43 -8.73 -3.14 3.63
C PRO A 43 -8.19 -1.88 2.95
N HIS A 44 -8.60 -1.60 1.72
CA HIS A 44 -8.12 -0.47 0.91
C HIS A 44 -8.37 0.89 1.59
N ALA A 45 -9.45 1.03 2.36
CA ALA A 45 -9.75 2.23 3.14
C ALA A 45 -8.72 2.52 4.25
N LEU A 46 -8.04 1.47 4.73
CA LEU A 46 -6.97 1.59 5.72
C LEU A 46 -5.60 1.76 5.07
N GLN A 47 -5.47 1.67 3.75
CA GLN A 47 -4.18 1.75 3.07
C GLN A 47 -3.81 3.19 2.71
N CYS A 48 -2.56 3.54 3.00
CA CYS A 48 -1.86 4.72 2.53
C CYS A 48 -0.72 4.28 1.62
N ILE A 49 -0.74 4.73 0.37
CA ILE A 49 0.27 4.37 -0.62
C ILE A 49 1.34 5.46 -0.65
N CYS A 50 2.59 5.07 -0.41
CA CYS A 50 3.74 5.96 -0.49
C CYS A 50 4.71 5.49 -1.56
N TYR A 51 5.23 6.44 -2.33
CA TYR A 51 6.29 6.24 -3.30
C TYR A 51 7.36 7.31 -3.10
N GLY A 52 8.60 6.89 -2.87
CA GLY A 52 9.66 7.80 -2.42
C GLY A 52 9.31 8.42 -1.06
N SER A 53 9.34 9.74 -0.98
CA SER A 53 8.98 10.53 0.21
C SER A 53 7.54 11.05 0.21
N GLU A 54 6.75 10.70 -0.81
CA GLU A 54 5.42 11.28 -1.02
C GLU A 54 4.32 10.24 -0.82
N GLN A 55 3.26 10.67 -0.12
CA GLN A 55 2.00 9.95 -0.07
C GLN A 55 1.20 10.29 -1.32
N LEU A 56 0.70 9.26 -1.99
CA LEU A 56 -0.04 9.42 -3.23
C LEU A 56 -1.54 9.57 -2.95
N GLU A 57 -2.16 10.51 -3.66
CA GLU A 57 -3.61 10.66 -3.69
C GLU A 57 -4.26 9.60 -4.57
N ASP A 58 -5.50 9.25 -4.25
CA ASP A 58 -6.26 8.17 -4.90
C ASP A 58 -6.51 8.41 -6.40
N SER A 59 -6.52 9.67 -6.82
CA SER A 59 -6.72 10.11 -8.21
C SER A 59 -5.48 9.96 -9.10
N ILE A 60 -4.28 9.86 -8.51
CA ILE A 60 -3.01 9.79 -9.25
C ILE A 60 -2.92 8.46 -10.00
N ARG A 61 -2.49 8.50 -11.27
CA ARG A 61 -2.14 7.29 -12.01
C ARG A 61 -0.68 6.92 -11.78
N LEU A 62 -0.40 5.63 -11.67
CA LEU A 62 0.96 5.15 -11.42
C LEU A 62 1.94 5.52 -12.55
N GLU A 63 1.45 5.63 -13.79
CA GLU A 63 2.26 6.07 -14.92
C GLU A 63 2.71 7.54 -14.82
N GLU A 64 1.91 8.42 -14.21
CA GLU A 64 2.19 9.86 -14.10
C GLU A 64 3.37 10.14 -13.17
N ILE A 65 3.59 9.26 -12.19
CA ILE A 65 4.70 9.32 -11.23
C ILE A 65 5.89 8.44 -11.65
N GLY A 66 5.84 7.88 -12.87
CA GLY A 66 6.94 7.10 -13.44
C GLY A 66 7.18 5.75 -12.77
N VAL A 67 6.20 5.19 -12.06
CA VAL A 67 6.29 3.83 -11.51
C VAL A 67 6.36 2.82 -12.65
N ARG A 68 7.31 1.89 -12.56
CA ARG A 68 7.56 0.85 -13.57
C ARG A 68 7.47 -0.55 -12.97
N SER A 69 7.38 -1.54 -13.85
CA SER A 69 7.46 -2.95 -13.44
C SER A 69 8.74 -3.23 -12.66
N GLY A 70 8.61 -3.98 -11.57
CA GLY A 70 9.69 -4.33 -10.63
C GLY A 70 9.90 -3.32 -9.50
N TYR A 71 9.28 -2.14 -9.55
CA TYR A 71 9.46 -1.12 -8.53
C TYR A 71 8.77 -1.49 -7.22
N THR A 72 9.26 -0.87 -6.14
CA THR A 72 8.73 -1.10 -4.79
C THR A 72 7.83 0.06 -4.36
N ILE A 73 6.63 -0.27 -3.88
CA ILE A 73 5.67 0.68 -3.31
C ILE A 73 5.39 0.28 -1.86
N TYR A 74 5.20 1.27 -1.00
CA TYR A 74 4.87 1.06 0.40
C TYR A 74 3.38 1.25 0.63
N SER A 75 2.73 0.28 1.27
CA SER A 75 1.37 0.41 1.79
C SER A 75 1.43 0.47 3.32
N THR A 76 0.97 1.56 3.91
CA THR A 76 0.98 1.79 5.37
C THR A 76 -0.44 1.98 5.90
N PRO A 77 -0.76 1.56 7.13
CA PRO A 77 -2.10 1.71 7.69
C PRO A 77 -2.36 3.17 8.11
N THR A 78 -3.48 3.75 7.67
CA THR A 78 -3.91 5.11 8.04
C THR A 78 -4.50 5.19 9.45
N LEU A 79 -5.18 4.14 9.92
CA LEU A 79 -5.76 4.08 11.26
C LEU A 79 -4.90 3.23 12.19
N VAL A 80 -4.56 3.81 13.34
CA VAL A 80 -3.95 3.12 14.47
C VAL A 80 -5.01 3.06 15.57
N GLU A 81 -5.84 2.02 15.59
CA GLU A 81 -6.46 1.65 16.86
C GLU A 81 -5.32 1.06 17.70
N ILE A 82 -4.82 1.82 18.68
CA ILE A 82 -3.92 1.29 19.70
C ILE A 82 -4.84 0.58 20.70
N PRO A 83 -4.96 -0.76 20.67
CA PRO A 83 -5.76 -1.42 21.69
C PRO A 83 -4.94 -1.38 22.97
N ASN A 84 -5.33 -0.48 23.88
CA ASN A 84 -4.74 -0.24 25.19
C ASN A 84 -3.28 0.24 25.17
N LEU A 85 -3.09 1.57 25.16
CA LEU A 85 -2.04 2.11 26.01
C LEU A 85 -2.47 1.83 27.46
N PRO A 86 -1.74 1.03 28.25
CA PRO A 86 -1.95 1.06 29.69
C PRO A 86 -1.73 2.52 30.13
N ASN A 87 -2.71 3.08 30.84
CA ASN A 87 -2.55 4.40 31.45
C ASN A 87 -1.22 4.43 32.21
N LEU A 88 -0.38 5.41 31.87
CA LEU A 88 0.90 5.66 32.55
C LEU A 88 0.65 6.18 33.96
#